data_AF-A0A7Y3M5W7-F1
#
_entry.id   AF-A0A7Y3M5W7-F1
#
_cell.length_a   1.000
_cell.length_b   1.000
_cell.length_c   1.000
_cell.angle_alpha   90.00
_cell.angle_beta   90.00
_cell.angle_gamma   90.00
#
_symmetry.space_group_name_H-M   'P 1'
#
loop_
_entity.id
_entity.type
_entity.pdbx_description
1 polymer ?
#
loop_
_entity_poly.entity_id
_entity_poly.type
_entity_poly.pdbx_seq_one_letter_code
_entity_poly.pdbx_strand_id
1 'polypeptide(L)' 'GAKRIGFKNSNEDLLVTAAENPDGSIATIIFNQGDEPRTIELSLGEKSTQLQIGGEALQTIVIKS' A
#
# COMPACT_ATOMS: atom_id res chain seq x y z
N GLY A 1 0.22 10.82 -17.19
CA GLY A 1 0.78 9.61 -16.55
C GLY A 1 0.31 9.55 -15.10
N ALA A 2 0.68 8.51 -14.36
CA ALA A 2 0.29 8.38 -12.96
C ALA A 2 0.87 9.51 -12.10
N LYS A 3 0.17 9.90 -11.04
CA LYS A 3 0.55 10.98 -10.14
C LYS A 3 0.65 10.44 -8.71
N ARG A 4 1.79 10.66 -8.06
CA ARG A 4 1.95 10.31 -6.64
C ARG A 4 0.96 11.11 -5.79
N ILE A 5 0.25 10.43 -4.91
CA ILE A 5 -0.73 11.01 -3.99
C ILE A 5 -0.23 10.95 -2.54
N GLY A 6 -0.83 11.77 -1.67
CA GLY A 6 -0.55 11.73 -0.24
C GLY A 6 -1.16 10.49 0.41
N PHE A 7 -0.54 10.01 1.49
CA PHE A 7 -1.02 8.91 2.30
C PHE A 7 -0.63 9.13 3.77
N LYS A 8 -1.26 8.40 4.68
CA LYS A 8 -0.85 8.31 6.08
C LYS A 8 -0.32 6.90 6.32
N ASN A 9 0.80 6.80 7.02
CA ASN A 9 1.38 5.53 7.44
C ASN A 9 1.59 5.56 8.95
N SER A 10 1.04 4.59 9.67
CA SER A 10 1.19 4.44 11.11
C SER A 10 2.29 3.44 11.50
N ASN A 11 2.89 2.75 10.53
CA ASN A 11 3.93 1.75 10.76
C ASN A 11 5.24 2.19 10.09
N GLU A 12 6.18 2.68 10.90
CA GLU A 12 7.47 3.19 10.43
C GLU A 12 8.38 2.10 9.82
N ASP A 13 8.15 0.82 10.15
CA ASP A 13 8.91 -0.31 9.61
C ASP A 13 8.48 -0.67 8.16
N LEU A 14 7.41 -0.06 7.66
CA LEU A 14 6.90 -0.26 6.31
C LEU A 14 7.14 0.99 5.47
N LEU A 15 7.85 0.83 4.36
CA LEU A 15 7.97 1.90 3.36
C LEU A 15 6.80 1.81 2.40
N VAL A 16 6.06 2.90 2.27
CA VAL A 16 4.83 2.96 1.47
C VAL A 16 4.89 4.10 0.47
N THR A 17 4.35 3.88 -0.73
CA THR A 17 4.00 4.97 -1.64
C THR A 17 2.71 4.65 -2.39
N ALA A 18 2.01 5.68 -2.83
CA ALA A 18 0.77 5.55 -3.59
C ALA A 18 0.74 6.52 -4.76
N ALA A 19 0.19 6.07 -5.88
CA ALA A 19 -0.06 6.88 -7.06
C ALA A 19 -1.44 6.60 -7.66
N GLU A 20 -2.10 7.64 -8.13
CA GLU A 20 -3.32 7.54 -8.91
C GLU A 20 -2.96 7.48 -10.40
N ASN A 21 -3.47 6.47 -11.09
CA ASN A 21 -3.29 6.27 -12.51
C ASN A 21 -4.30 7.13 -13.31
N PRO A 22 -4.04 7.43 -14.60
CA PRO A 22 -4.97 8.19 -15.43
C PRO A 22 -6.35 7.55 -15.60
N ASP A 23 -6.47 6.25 -15.37
CA ASP A 23 -7.74 5.51 -15.41
C ASP A 23 -8.53 5.57 -14.09
N GLY A 24 -8.04 6.32 -13.09
CA GLY A 24 -8.64 6.46 -11.77
C GLY A 24 -8.32 5.32 -10.80
N SER A 25 -7.58 4.28 -11.23
CA SER A 25 -7.10 3.26 -10.31
C SER A 25 -5.97 3.79 -9.41
N ILE A 26 -5.86 3.24 -8.20
CA ILE A 26 -4.78 3.58 -7.26
C ILE A 26 -3.82 2.40 -7.16
N ALA A 27 -2.54 2.66 -7.39
CA ALA A 27 -1.46 1.71 -7.13
C ALA A 27 -0.74 2.10 -5.83
N THR A 28 -0.72 1.18 -4.87
CA THR A 28 0.03 1.31 -3.61
C THR A 28 1.15 0.28 -3.59
N ILE A 29 2.37 0.73 -3.30
CA ILE A 29 3.52 -0.15 -3.10
C ILE A 29 3.89 -0.13 -1.63
N ILE A 30 4.09 -1.31 -1.07
CA ILE A 30 4.47 -1.55 0.32
C ILE A 30 5.73 -2.40 0.31
N PHE A 31 6.75 -1.96 1.02
CA PHE A 31 7.97 -2.72 1.23
C PHE A 31 8.12 -3.01 2.72
N ASN A 32 8.08 -4.30 3.07
CA ASN A 32 8.41 -4.78 4.39
C ASN A 32 9.92 -5.09 4.45
N GLN A 33 10.65 -4.30 5.20
CA GLN A 33 12.09 -4.48 5.39
C GLN A 33 12.42 -5.55 6.44
N GLY A 34 11.46 -5.90 7.30
CA GLY A 34 11.65 -6.94 8.31
C GLY A 34 11.60 -8.34 7.71
N ASP A 35 12.24 -9.30 8.36
CA ASP A 35 12.32 -10.72 7.99
C ASP A 35 11.03 -11.51 8.28
N GLU A 36 10.17 -11.00 9.15
CA GLU A 36 8.90 -11.62 9.49
C GLU A 36 7.70 -11.07 8.69
N PRO A 37 6.71 -11.91 8.34
CA PRO A 37 5.46 -11.46 7.74
C PRO A 37 4.69 -10.50 8.65
N ARG A 38 3.96 -9.56 8.05
CA ARG A 38 3.13 -8.58 8.77
C ARG A 38 1.72 -8.53 8.21
N THR A 39 0.75 -8.45 9.12
CA THR A 39 -0.63 -8.12 8.78
C THR A 39 -0.78 -6.60 8.81
N ILE A 40 -1.35 -6.05 7.75
CA ILE A 40 -1.61 -4.61 7.60
C ILE A 40 -3.09 -4.38 7.31
N GLU A 41 -3.58 -3.20 7.67
CA GLU A 41 -4.87 -2.70 7.21
C GLU A 41 -4.64 -1.59 6.18
N LEU A 42 -5.18 -1.77 4.98
CA LEU A 42 -5.21 -0.74 3.94
C LEU A 42 -6.59 -0.10 3.93
N SER A 43 -6.65 1.22 4.12
CA SER A 43 -7.89 1.98 4.17
C SER A 43 -7.94 3.06 3.09
N LEU A 44 -9.08 3.14 2.39
CA LEU A 44 -9.39 4.16 1.38
C LEU A 44 -10.82 4.68 1.62
N GLY A 45 -10.92 5.88 2.19
CA GLY A 45 -12.20 6.42 2.65
C GLY A 45 -12.78 5.57 3.77
N GLU A 46 -14.01 5.08 3.59
CA GLU A 46 -14.71 4.21 4.54
C GLU A 46 -14.45 2.71 4.30
N LYS A 47 -13.70 2.36 3.25
CA LYS A 47 -13.38 0.96 2.95
C LYS A 47 -12.02 0.60 3.55
N SER A 48 -11.94 -0.56 4.21
CA SER A 48 -10.68 -1.14 4.63
C SER A 48 -10.58 -2.61 4.23
N THR A 49 -9.35 -3.10 4.11
CA THR A 49 -9.07 -4.51 3.89
C THR A 49 -7.80 -4.90 4.64
N GLN A 50 -7.82 -6.09 5.25
CA GLN A 50 -6.64 -6.66 5.88
C GLN A 50 -5.90 -7.54 4.90
N LEU A 51 -4.58 -7.35 4.85
CA LEU A 51 -3.69 -8.05 3.95
C LEU A 51 -2.46 -8.51 4.73
N GLN A 52 -1.83 -9.60 4.27
CA GLN A 52 -0.55 -10.03 4.78
C GLN A 52 0.52 -9.76 3.73
N ILE A 53 1.61 -9.13 4.16
CA ILE A 53 2.85 -8.99 3.40
C ILE A 53 3.90 -9.91 4.02
N GLY A 54 4.67 -10.61 3.19
CA GLY A 54 5.78 -11.44 3.67
C GLY A 54 6.90 -10.60 4.29
N GLY A 55 7.84 -11.27 4.97
CA GLY A 55 9.13 -10.68 5.30
C GLY A 55 9.96 -10.41 4.06
N GLU A 56 10.81 -9.38 4.10
CA GLU A 56 11.70 -8.97 3.02
C GLU A 56 11.00 -8.84 1.66
N ALA A 57 9.74 -8.41 1.67
CA ALA A 57 8.86 -8.47 0.51
C ALA A 57 8.41 -7.08 0.03
N LEU A 58 8.32 -6.93 -1.29
CA LEU A 58 7.70 -5.79 -1.95
C LEU A 58 6.37 -6.21 -2.56
N GLN A 59 5.30 -5.54 -2.18
CA GLN A 59 3.94 -5.85 -2.61
C GLN A 59 3.28 -4.64 -3.26
N THR A 60 2.67 -4.87 -4.42
CA THR A 60 1.88 -3.87 -5.14
C THR A 60 0.41 -4.22 -5.06
N ILE A 61 -0.40 -3.27 -4.61
CA ILE A 61 -1.85 -3.40 -4.49
C ILE A 61 -2.47 -2.42 -5.48
N VAL A 62 -3.37 -2.91 -6.34
CA VAL A 62 -4.10 -2.09 -7.31
C VAL A 62 -5.58 -2.06 -6.93
N ILE A 63 -6.08 -0.88 -6.58
CA ILE A 63 -7.48 -0.63 -6.27
C ILE A 63 -8.13 -0.05 -7.52
N LYS A 64 -9.14 -0.75 -8.05
CA LYS A 64 -9.91 -0.29 -9.21
C LYS A 64 -10.98 0.71 -8.75
N SER A 65 -11.25 1.69 -9.62
CA SER A 65 -12.37 2.65 -9.51
C SER A 65 -13.72 1.94 -9.56
#